data_AF-A0A419DZB9-F1
#
_entry.id   AF-A0A419DZB9-F1
#
_cell.length_a   1.000
_cell.length_b   1.000
_cell.length_c   1.000
_cell.angle_alpha   90.00
_cell.angle_beta   90.00
_cell.angle_gamma   90.00
#
_symmetry.space_group_name_H-M   'P 1'
#
loop_
_entity.id
_entity.type
_entity.pdbx_description
1 polymer ?
#
loop_
_entity_poly.entity_id
_entity_poly.type
_entity_poly.pdbx_seq_one_letter_code
_entity_poly.pdbx_strand_id
1 'polypeptide(L)'
;MSTASLCERIVRETMIEHGVKKPDARRIVAGEAGVHPGTIRRLCDGSLKNIERITEKLNAYAIRRLERKIAACEHELAIARLKAARRDDIDILRAEAALEAAREALRLE
;
A
#
# COMPACT_ATOMS: atom_id res chain seq x y z
N MET A 1 3.64 -11.85 18.16
CA MET A 1 2.35 -11.90 17.44
C MET A 1 2.11 -13.34 17.01
N SER A 2 0.94 -13.93 17.24
CA SER A 2 0.68 -15.34 16.88
C SER A 2 0.22 -15.44 15.42
N THR A 3 0.38 -16.61 14.78
CA THR A 3 -0.14 -16.85 13.42
C THR A 3 -1.64 -16.61 13.35
N ALA A 4 -2.38 -16.97 14.40
CA ALA A 4 -3.81 -16.72 14.50
C ALA A 4 -4.14 -15.22 14.52
N SER A 5 -3.39 -14.41 15.30
CA SER A 5 -3.63 -12.97 15.35
C SER A 5 -3.21 -12.27 14.05
N LEU A 6 -2.15 -12.74 13.39
CA LEU A 6 -1.79 -12.30 12.04
C LEU A 6 -2.90 -12.61 11.03
N CYS A 7 -3.43 -13.83 11.05
CA CYS A 7 -4.53 -14.25 10.19
C CYS A 7 -5.78 -13.38 10.37
N GLU A 8 -6.17 -13.14 11.62
CA GLU A 8 -7.32 -12.28 11.93
C GLU A 8 -7.09 -10.84 11.47
N ARG A 9 -5.88 -10.29 11.63
CA ARG A 9 -5.53 -8.95 11.12
C ARG A 9 -5.66 -8.89 9.60
N ILE A 10 -5.09 -9.85 8.88
CA ILE A 10 -5.15 -9.93 7.41
C ILE A 10 -6.61 -10.01 6.93
N VAL A 11 -7.44 -10.82 7.60
CA VAL A 11 -8.87 -10.94 7.27
C VAL A 11 -9.57 -9.60 7.46
N ARG A 12 -9.31 -8.88 8.56
CA ARG A 12 -9.90 -7.54 8.80
C ARG A 12 -9.45 -6.52 7.75
N GLU A 13 -8.17 -6.49 7.42
CA GLU A 13 -7.66 -5.61 6.36
C GLU A 13 -8.34 -5.92 5.01
N THR A 14 -8.52 -7.20 4.69
CA THR A 14 -9.21 -7.63 3.46
C THR A 14 -10.69 -7.22 3.46
N MET A 15 -11.38 -7.26 4.61
CA MET A 15 -12.75 -6.76 4.72
C MET A 15 -12.82 -5.28 4.36
N ILE A 16 -11.86 -4.48 4.86
CA ILE A 16 -11.80 -3.04 4.62
C ILE A 16 -11.45 -2.76 3.15
N GLU A 17 -10.40 -3.40 2.63
CA GLU A 17 -9.89 -3.18 1.27
C GLU A 17 -10.92 -3.54 0.18
N HIS A 18 -11.72 -4.59 0.39
CA HIS A 18 -12.69 -5.06 -0.61
C HIS A 18 -14.15 -4.71 -0.28
N GLY A 19 -14.43 -4.14 0.90
CA GLY A 19 -15.79 -3.85 1.33
C GLY A 19 -16.66 -5.11 1.55
N VAL A 20 -16.06 -6.22 1.96
CA VAL A 20 -16.74 -7.52 2.09
C VAL A 20 -16.90 -7.98 3.54
N LYS A 21 -17.87 -8.87 3.78
CA LYS A 21 -18.08 -9.48 5.10
C LYS A 21 -16.99 -10.51 5.41
N LYS A 22 -16.81 -10.81 6.71
CA LYS A 22 -15.78 -11.73 7.22
C LYS A 22 -15.73 -13.11 6.49
N PRO A 23 -16.85 -13.78 6.17
CA PRO A 23 -16.80 -15.05 5.45
C PRO A 23 -16.15 -14.96 4.07
N ASP A 24 -16.45 -13.90 3.33
CA ASP A 24 -15.92 -13.68 1.99
C ASP A 24 -14.47 -13.21 2.04
N ALA A 25 -14.11 -12.34 2.98
CA ALA A 25 -12.71 -11.99 3.25
C ALA A 25 -11.86 -13.24 3.56
N ARG A 26 -12.37 -14.17 4.36
CA ARG A 26 -11.68 -15.44 4.65
C ARG A 26 -11.48 -16.29 3.38
N ARG A 27 -12.45 -16.30 2.44
CA ARG A 27 -12.33 -17.00 1.15
C ARG A 27 -11.27 -16.36 0.26
N ILE A 28 -11.25 -15.03 0.17
CA ILE A 28 -10.25 -14.29 -0.59
C ILE A 28 -8.86 -14.59 -0.06
N VAL A 29 -8.64 -14.41 1.25
CA VAL A 29 -7.35 -14.69 1.90
C VAL A 29 -6.92 -16.15 1.69
N ALA A 30 -7.85 -17.10 1.80
CA ALA A 30 -7.57 -18.51 1.56
C ALA A 30 -7.11 -18.77 0.12
N GLY A 31 -7.80 -18.20 -0.87
CA GLY A 31 -7.44 -18.30 -2.28
C GLY A 31 -6.05 -17.71 -2.55
N GLU A 32 -5.78 -16.50 -2.06
CA GLU A 32 -4.49 -15.83 -2.28
C GLU A 32 -3.31 -16.46 -1.53
N ALA A 33 -3.57 -17.05 -0.36
CA ALA A 33 -2.57 -17.77 0.41
C ALA A 33 -2.39 -19.24 -0.04
N GLY A 34 -3.20 -19.73 -0.99
CA GLY A 34 -3.12 -21.11 -1.47
C GLY A 34 -3.47 -22.15 -0.40
N VAL A 35 -4.50 -21.87 0.39
CA VAL A 35 -5.02 -22.75 1.45
C VAL A 35 -6.53 -22.91 1.34
N HIS A 36 -7.07 -23.96 1.96
CA HIS A 36 -8.52 -24.17 1.97
C HIS A 36 -9.24 -23.11 2.84
N PRO A 37 -10.43 -22.60 2.47
CA PRO A 37 -11.16 -21.60 3.26
C PRO A 37 -11.45 -22.03 4.70
N GLY A 38 -11.73 -23.32 4.89
CA GLY A 38 -11.91 -23.90 6.22
C GLY A 38 -10.66 -23.82 7.10
N THR A 39 -9.46 -23.81 6.50
CA THR A 39 -8.19 -23.67 7.22
C THR A 39 -8.05 -22.28 7.82
N ILE A 40 -8.35 -21.21 7.06
CA ILE A 40 -8.34 -19.83 7.56
C ILE A 40 -9.33 -19.65 8.70
N ARG A 41 -10.55 -20.20 8.57
CA ARG A 41 -11.54 -20.18 9.66
C ARG A 41 -10.97 -20.81 10.93
N ARG A 42 -10.51 -22.05 10.85
CA ARG A 42 -9.99 -22.79 12.02
C ARG A 42 -8.75 -22.13 12.62
N LEU A 43 -7.90 -21.52 11.79
CA LEU A 43 -6.70 -20.79 12.23
C LEU A 43 -7.07 -19.54 13.02
N CYS A 44 -7.98 -18.71 12.50
CA CYS A 44 -8.50 -17.54 13.22
C CYS A 44 -9.12 -17.93 14.56
N ASP A 45 -9.85 -19.04 14.58
CA ASP A 45 -10.58 -19.52 15.76
C ASP A 45 -9.64 -20.31 16.72
N GLY A 46 -8.35 -20.42 16.43
CA GLY A 46 -7.35 -21.10 17.28
C GLY A 46 -7.47 -22.63 17.35
N SER A 47 -8.29 -23.23 16.49
CA SER A 47 -8.64 -24.67 16.53
C SER A 47 -7.91 -25.52 15.48
N LEU A 48 -6.97 -24.93 14.75
CA LEU A 48 -6.20 -25.62 13.73
C LEU A 48 -5.04 -26.40 14.37
N LYS A 49 -4.97 -27.70 14.08
CA LYS A 49 -3.83 -28.57 14.46
C LYS A 49 -2.73 -28.46 13.40
N ASN A 50 -1.46 -28.61 13.81
CA ASN A 50 -0.27 -28.59 12.94
C ASN A 50 -0.14 -27.30 12.12
N ILE A 51 0.05 -26.19 12.84
CA ILE A 51 -0.04 -24.82 12.30
C ILE A 51 1.20 -24.43 11.46
N GLU A 52 2.33 -25.11 11.62
CA GLU A 52 3.63 -24.74 11.04
C GLU A 52 3.55 -24.55 9.52
N ARG A 53 3.06 -25.57 8.79
CA ARG A 53 2.95 -25.53 7.33
C ARG A 53 2.00 -24.44 6.82
N ILE A 54 0.97 -24.11 7.58
CA ILE A 54 0.03 -23.03 7.23
C ILE A 54 0.63 -21.66 7.58
N THR A 55 1.45 -21.60 8.63
CA THR A 55 2.14 -20.38 9.06
C THR A 55 3.08 -19.88 7.96
N GLU A 56 3.88 -20.76 7.36
CA GLU A 56 4.77 -20.39 6.25
C GLU A 56 4.00 -19.82 5.06
N LYS A 57 2.92 -20.47 4.64
CA LYS A 57 2.06 -20.00 3.54
C LYS A 57 1.45 -18.63 3.83
N LEU A 58 0.95 -18.43 5.05
CA LEU A 58 0.33 -17.18 5.46
C LEU A 58 1.37 -16.06 5.57
N ASN A 59 2.57 -16.35 6.09
CA ASN A 59 3.67 -15.39 6.15
C ASN A 59 4.13 -15.00 4.75
N ALA A 60 4.33 -15.96 3.85
CA ALA A 60 4.70 -15.68 2.47
C ALA A 60 3.64 -14.82 1.76
N TYR A 61 2.36 -15.09 2.01
CA TYR A 61 1.27 -14.25 1.52
C TYR A 61 1.32 -12.82 2.10
N ALA A 62 1.52 -12.70 3.41
CA ALA A 62 1.61 -11.40 4.07
C ALA A 62 2.78 -10.56 3.53
N ILE A 63 3.94 -11.19 3.29
CA ILE A 63 5.11 -10.56 2.67
C ILE A 63 4.75 -10.03 1.27
N ARG A 64 4.22 -10.88 0.38
CA ARG A 64 3.81 -10.45 -0.97
C ARG A 64 2.79 -9.30 -0.95
N ARG A 65 1.89 -9.30 0.04
CA ARG A 65 0.92 -8.22 0.21
C ARG A 65 1.59 -6.92 0.63
N LEU A 66 2.54 -6.97 1.57
CA LEU A 66 3.31 -5.80 1.99
C LEU A 66 4.19 -5.25 0.87
N GLU A 67 4.85 -6.11 0.10
CA GLU A 67 5.64 -5.71 -1.07
C GLU A 67 4.80 -4.95 -2.10
N ARG A 68 3.58 -5.44 -2.39
CA ARG A 68 2.63 -4.72 -3.28
C ARG A 68 2.24 -3.35 -2.73
N LYS A 69 2.01 -3.25 -1.41
CA LYS A 69 1.70 -1.96 -0.75
C LYS A 69 2.88 -1.00 -0.82
N ILE A 70 4.10 -1.48 -0.56
CA ILE A 70 5.33 -0.69 -0.68
C ILE A 70 5.47 -0.15 -2.10
N ALA A 71 5.37 -1.00 -3.12
CA ALA A 71 5.47 -0.58 -4.52
C ALA A 71 4.42 0.48 -4.90
N ALA A 72 3.18 0.34 -4.41
CA ALA A 72 2.13 1.35 -4.61
C ALA A 72 2.49 2.68 -3.95
N CYS A 73 2.93 2.66 -2.69
CA CYS A 73 3.36 3.86 -1.97
C CYS A 73 4.59 4.52 -2.62
N GLU A 74 5.55 3.74 -3.12
CA GLU A 74 6.71 4.26 -3.84
C GLU A 74 6.30 4.96 -5.14
N HIS A 75 5.34 4.38 -5.87
CA HIS A 75 4.78 5.01 -7.06
C HIS A 75 4.07 6.34 -6.75
N GLU A 76 3.23 6.36 -5.71
CA GLU A 76 2.56 7.58 -5.24
C GLU A 76 3.55 8.65 -4.80
N LEU A 77 4.62 8.27 -4.08
CA LEU A 77 5.68 9.17 -3.67
C LEU A 77 6.44 9.74 -4.88
N ALA A 78 6.73 8.90 -5.88
CA ALA A 78 7.35 9.37 -7.12
C ALA A 78 6.47 10.40 -7.84
N ILE A 79 5.16 10.15 -7.95
CA ILE A 79 4.20 11.11 -8.51
C ILE A 79 4.19 12.41 -7.69
N ALA A 80 4.15 12.32 -6.35
CA ALA A 80 4.15 13.50 -5.48
C ALA A 80 5.42 14.33 -5.65
N ARG A 81 6.59 13.69 -5.75
CA ARG A 81 7.88 14.36 -6.03
C ARG A 81 7.88 15.05 -7.39
N LEU A 82 7.36 14.40 -8.44
CA LEU A 82 7.24 15.01 -9.76
C LEU A 82 6.30 16.23 -9.74
N LYS A 83 5.20 16.17 -8.98
CA LYS A 83 4.28 17.30 -8.80
C LYS A 83 4.93 18.45 -8.02
N ALA A 84 5.74 18.15 -7.03
CA ALA A 84 6.47 19.16 -6.25
C ALA A 84 7.52 19.87 -7.13
N ALA A 85 8.35 19.13 -7.85
CA ALA A 85 9.36 19.70 -8.75
C ALA A 85 8.74 20.62 -9.82
N ARG A 86 7.58 20.24 -10.39
CA ARG A 86 6.84 21.09 -11.35
C ARG A 86 6.25 22.36 -10.74
N ARG A 87 5.96 22.37 -9.43
CA ARG A 87 5.45 23.58 -8.75
C ARG A 87 6.57 24.58 -8.52
N ASP A 88 7.74 24.10 -8.10
CA ASP A 88 8.89 24.97 -7.90
C ASP A 88 9.34 25.59 -9.24
N ASP A 89 9.30 24.84 -10.36
CA ASP A 89 9.71 25.35 -11.66
C ASP A 89 8.83 26.48 -12.23
N ILE A 90 7.50 26.42 -12.13
CA ILE A 90 6.64 27.42 -12.80
C ILE A 90 6.69 28.78 -12.08
N ASP A 91 6.69 28.78 -10.76
CA ASP A 91 6.72 30.02 -9.99
C ASP A 91 8.12 30.66 -10.01
N ILE A 92 9.18 29.86 -10.04
CA ILE A 92 10.56 30.34 -10.26
C ILE A 92 10.72 30.91 -11.67
N LEU A 93 10.28 30.21 -12.72
CA LEU A 93 10.36 30.71 -14.10
C LEU A 93 9.58 32.01 -14.29
N ARG A 94 8.43 32.17 -13.63
CA ARG A 94 7.66 33.43 -13.63
C ARG A 94 8.39 34.55 -12.90
N ALA A 95 9.00 34.25 -11.75
CA ALA A 95 9.79 35.22 -10.99
C ALA A 95 11.04 35.65 -11.76
N GLU A 96 11.73 34.72 -12.43
CA GLU A 96 12.88 35.01 -13.29
C GLU A 96 12.49 35.85 -14.52
N ALA A 97 11.38 35.52 -15.18
CA ALA A 97 10.87 36.32 -16.29
C ALA A 97 10.49 37.75 -15.85
N ALA A 98 9.87 37.91 -14.67
CA ALA A 98 9.55 39.23 -14.12
C ALA A 98 10.82 40.01 -13.73
N LEU A 99 11.83 39.34 -13.19
CA LEU A 99 13.12 39.93 -12.86
C LEU A 99 13.86 40.42 -14.10
N GLU A 100 13.87 39.64 -15.18
CA GLU A 100 14.54 40.01 -16.42
C GLU A 100 13.82 41.18 -17.11
N ALA A 101 12.49 41.18 -17.14
CA ALA A 101 11.70 42.32 -17.64
C ALA A 101 11.97 43.61 -16.86
N ALA A 102 12.09 43.52 -15.52
CA ALA A 102 12.43 44.66 -14.68
C ALA A 102 13.87 45.17 -14.93
N ARG A 103 14.82 44.27 -15.20
CA ARG A 103 16.20 44.64 -15.56
C ARG A 103 16.28 45.32 -16.93
N GLU A 104 15.52 44.85 -17.90
CA GLU A 104 15.44 45.48 -19.23
C GLU A 104 14.84 46.89 -19.14
N ALA A 105 13.78 47.07 -18.35
CA ALA A 105 13.20 48.39 -18.12
C ALA A 105 14.21 49.36 -17.47
N LEU A 106 15.01 48.88 -16.51
CA LEU A 106 16.05 49.69 -15.85
C LEU A 106 17.26 50.01 -16.75
N ARG A 107 17.48 49.25 -17.83
CA ARG A 107 18.55 49.50 -18.82
C ARG A 107 18.13 50.48 -19.92
N LEU A 108 16.83 50.73 -20.05
CA LEU A 108 16.25 51.60 -21.08
C LEU A 108 15.97 53.03 -20.55
N GLU A 109 16.24 53.29 -19.26
CA GLU A 109 16.37 54.63 -18.66
C GLU A 109 17.84 55.08 -18.63
#